data_AF-A0A536SFW4-F1
#
_entry.id   AF-A0A536SFW4-F1
#
_cell.length_a   1.000
_cell.length_b   1.000
_cell.length_c   1.000
_cell.angle_alpha   90.00
_cell.angle_beta   90.00
_cell.angle_gamma   90.00
#
_symmetry.space_group_name_H-M   'P 1'
#
loop_
_entity.id
_entity.type
_entity.pdbx_description
1 polymer ?
#
loop_
_entity_poly.entity_id
_entity_poly.type
_entity_poly.pdbx_seq_one_letter_code
_entity_poly.pdbx_strand_id
1 'polypeptide(L)' 'FIAFSHFLGNVAGQVFVFFILTVAAAESAIGLAILVVLFRNLNTIDVEDLDSLKG' A
#
# COMPACT_ATOMS: atom_id res chain seq x y z
N PHE A 1 -9.01 -9.67 -11.73
CA PHE A 1 -10.39 -9.19 -11.47
C PHE A 1 -10.99 -8.48 -12.69
N ILE A 2 -10.35 -7.42 -13.22
CA ILE A 2 -10.82 -6.67 -14.41
C ILE A 2 -11.03 -7.56 -15.64
N ALA A 3 -10.07 -8.43 -15.98
CA ALA A 3 -10.16 -9.32 -17.14
C ALA A 3 -11.35 -10.31 -17.06
N PHE A 4 -11.68 -10.77 -15.85
CA PHE A 4 -12.79 -11.70 -15.61
C PHE A 4 -14.14 -10.98 -15.59
N SER A 5 -14.19 -9.77 -15.01
CA SER A 5 -15.37 -8.89 -15.03
C SER A 5 -15.70 -8.40 -16.45
N HIS A 6 -14.70 -8.13 -17.28
CA HIS A 6 -14.88 -7.80 -18.68
C HIS A 6 -15.43 -8.99 -19.49
N PHE A 7 -14.90 -10.19 -19.26
CA PHE A 7 -15.36 -11.41 -19.95
C PHE A 7 -16.81 -11.79 -19.61
N LEU A 8 -17.27 -11.52 -18.37
CA LEU A 8 -18.65 -11.79 -17.94
C LEU A 8 -19.60 -10.60 -18.13
N GLY A 9 -19.15 -9.49 -18.71
CA GLY A 9 -19.97 -8.27 -18.87
C GLY A 9 -20.40 -7.62 -17.54
N ASN A 10 -19.68 -7.88 -16.45
CA ASN A 10 -20.06 -7.46 -15.11
C ASN A 10 -19.49 -6.07 -14.77
N VAL A 11 -20.30 -5.03 -14.96
CA VAL A 11 -19.96 -3.62 -14.68
C VAL A 11 -19.55 -3.38 -13.21
N ALA A 12 -20.08 -4.16 -12.26
CA ALA A 12 -19.73 -4.00 -10.84
C ALA A 12 -18.25 -4.33 -10.58
N GLY A 13 -17.68 -5.31 -11.29
CA GLY A 13 -16.25 -5.64 -11.17
C GLY A 13 -15.34 -4.55 -11.74
N GLN A 14 -15.82 -3.76 -12.70
CA GLN A 14 -15.09 -2.59 -13.21
C GLN A 14 -15.10 -1.43 -12.21
N VAL A 15 -16.23 -1.18 -11.54
CA VAL A 15 -16.34 -0.13 -10.51
C VAL A 15 -15.49 -0.47 -9.27
N PHE A 16 -15.49 -1.74 -8.84
CA PHE A 16 -14.73 -2.19 -7.67
C PHE A 16 -13.22 -1.95 -7.81
N VAL A 17 -12.70 -1.95 -9.03
CA VAL A 17 -11.28 -1.70 -9.32
C VAL A 17 -10.87 -0.28 -8.99
N PHE A 18 -11.74 0.71 -9.20
CA PHE A 18 -11.45 2.09 -8.81
C PHE A 18 -11.30 2.24 -7.29
N PHE A 19 -12.09 1.50 -6.51
CA PHE A 19 -11.92 1.45 -5.07
C PHE A 19 -10.58 0.83 -4.67
N ILE A 20 -10.20 -0.30 -5.28
CA ILE A 20 -8.90 -0.93 -5.02
C ILE A 20 -7.74 0.02 -5.36
N LEU A 21 -7.78 0.67 -6.52
CA LEU A 21 -6.73 1.62 -6.92
C LEU A 21 -6.63 2.80 -5.95
N THR A 22 -7.77 3.30 -5.48
CA THR A 22 -7.81 4.41 -4.51
C THR A 22 -7.23 3.99 -3.16
N VAL A 23 -7.62 2.81 -2.66
CA VAL A 23 -7.10 2.26 -1.40
C VAL A 23 -5.60 2.00 -1.52
N ALA A 24 -5.15 1.36 -2.59
CA ALA A 24 -3.74 1.07 -2.83
C ALA A 24 -2.89 2.34 -2.91
N ALA A 25 -3.40 3.41 -3.55
CA ALA A 25 -2.74 4.70 -3.58
C ALA A 25 -2.62 5.31 -2.18
N ALA A 26 -3.68 5.25 -1.38
CA ALA A 26 -3.68 5.75 0.00
C ALA A 26 -2.73 4.96 0.90
N GLU A 27 -2.76 3.64 0.85
CA GLU A 27 -1.87 2.75 1.63
C GLU A 27 -0.39 2.99 1.28
N SER A 28 -0.08 3.11 -0.01
CA SER A 28 1.30 3.38 -0.48
C SER A 28 1.80 4.74 -0.01
N ALA A 29 0.94 5.77 -0.05
CA ALA A 29 1.29 7.11 0.44
C ALA A 29 1.57 7.13 1.94
N ILE A 30 0.76 6.43 2.74
CA ILE A 30 0.95 6.31 4.18
C ILE A 30 2.22 5.51 4.49
N GLY A 31 2.43 4.37 3.84
CA GLY A 31 3.62 3.53 4.01
C GLY A 31 4.91 4.30 3.72
N LEU A 32 4.94 5.06 2.61
CA LEU A 32 6.09 5.89 2.27
C LEU A 32 6.30 7.02 3.27
N ALA A 33 5.24 7.68 3.75
CA ALA A 33 5.36 8.73 4.76
C ALA A 33 5.99 8.20 6.05
N ILE A 34 5.57 7.01 6.51
CA ILE A 34 6.16 6.34 7.67
C ILE A 34 7.63 6.00 7.40
N LEU A 35 7.94 5.41 6.23
CA LEU A 35 9.29 5.05 5.84
C LEU A 35 10.24 6.26 5.83
N VAL A 36 9.78 7.39 5.28
CA VAL A 36 10.58 8.63 5.24
C VAL A 36 10.87 9.16 6.64
N VAL A 37 9.89 9.12 7.54
CA VAL A 37 10.08 9.53 8.93
C VAL A 37 11.06 8.61 9.66
N LEU A 38 10.93 7.29 9.48
CA LEU A 38 11.86 6.32 10.05
C LEU A 38 13.28 6.49 9.53
N PHE A 39 13.43 6.64 8.21
CA PHE A 39 14.73 6.88 7.59
C PHE A 39 15.37 8.17 8.11
N ARG A 40 14.60 9.24 8.33
CA ARG A 40 15.13 10.49 8.89
C ARG A 40 15.65 10.32 10.32
N ASN A 41 15.08 9.39 11.09
CA ASN A 41 15.49 9.14 12.47
C ASN A 41 16.66 8.16 12.58
N LEU A 42 16.70 7.13 11.71
CA LEU A 42 17.64 6.03 11.80
C LEU A 42 18.78 6.11 10.76
N ASN A 43 18.66 6.98 9.75
CA ASN A 43 19.56 7.10 8.58
C ASN A 43 19.81 5.78 7.82
N THR A 44 18.93 4.79 8.01
CA THR A 44 19.00 3.46 7.43
C THR A 44 17.59 3.00 7.06
N ILE A 45 17.52 2.13 6.05
CA ILE A 45 16.29 1.43 5.64
C ILE A 45 16.26 0.00 6.15
N ASP A 46 17.26 -0.41 6.94
CA ASP A 46 17.31 -1.74 7.52
C ASP A 46 16.17 -1.90 8.54
N VAL A 47 15.39 -2.97 8.35
CA VAL A 47 14.22 -3.27 9.16
C VAL A 47 14.66 -3.90 10.49
N GLU A 48 15.86 -4.49 10.56
CA GLU A 48 16.43 -5.06 11.80
C GLU A 48 16.70 -3.97 12.85
N ASP A 49 17.07 -2.76 12.43
CA ASP A 49 17.30 -1.61 13.31
C ASP A 49 16.01 -1.09 13.97
N LEU A 50 14.84 -1.46 13.43
CA LEU A 50 13.53 -1.16 14.02
C LEU A 50 13.21 -2.05 15.25
N ASP A 51 13.96 -3.13 15.47
CA ASP A 51 13.79 -4.06 16.61
C ASP A 51 14.42 -3.53 17.92
N SER A 52 14.78 -2.24 17.96
CA SER A 52 15.37 -1.58 19.14
C SER A 52 14.37 -1.33 20.28
N LEU A 53 13.07 -1.48 20.03
CA LEU A 53 12.01 -1.40 21.06
C LEU A 53 11.80 -2.77 21.72
N LYS A 54 12.77 -3.21 22.53
CA LYS A 54 12.61 -4.37 23.44
C LYS A 54 12.38 -3.85 24.85
N GLY A 55 11.15 -4.03 25.34
CA GLY A 55 10.78 -3.88 26.75
C GLY A 55 10.91 -5.20 27.50
#